data_AF-A0A0G0QMV6-F1
#
_entry.id   AF-A0A0G0QMV6-F1
#
_cell.length_a   1.000
_cell.length_b   1.000
_cell.length_c   1.000
_cell.angle_alpha   90.00
_cell.angle_beta   90.00
_cell.angle_gamma   90.00
#
_symmetry.space_group_name_H-M   'P 1'
#
loop_
_entity.id
_entity.type
_entity.pdbx_description
1 polymer ?
#
loop_
_entity_poly.entity_id
_entity_poly.type
_entity_poly.pdbx_seq_one_letter_code
_entity_poly.pdbx_strand_id
1 'polypeptide(L)'
;MSDQLKNIGFTHTSKFGVVPKGGGFTLIELLVVISIIGLLASVVMTSLNTARAKARDSRRISEIKQIQKALELYIDAHGTLPAPSIYGRSNVSPGFWDGWWDLSTNTAGAGFLSFLVADGFLPKSPVDPQNTPAGHNGVPYSSGARYFYYNVSAGYGYQGGSCILNSGTYLIGATDMEAFSSGPPYPNGSGCDCLWKNSPNMFQNYFDYVICGQY
;
A
#
# COMPACT_ATOMS: atom_id res chain seq x y z
N MET A 1 -84.92 -21.83 -58.94
CA MET A 1 -83.62 -22.04 -59.61
C MET A 1 -82.57 -21.63 -58.59
N SER A 2 -82.23 -22.52 -57.67
CA SER A 2 -81.13 -23.50 -57.79
C SER A 2 -79.93 -22.98 -57.01
N ASP A 3 -79.30 -23.91 -56.31
CA ASP A 3 -77.92 -23.90 -55.84
C ASP A 3 -77.65 -23.34 -54.44
N GLN A 4 -77.49 -24.17 -53.39
CA GLN A 4 -76.59 -25.32 -53.13
C GLN A 4 -75.24 -24.90 -52.50
N LEU A 5 -74.98 -25.52 -51.34
CA LEU A 5 -73.68 -25.76 -50.67
C LEU A 5 -73.08 -24.55 -49.92
N LYS A 6 -72.48 -24.69 -48.73
CA LYS A 6 -71.70 -25.82 -48.23
C LYS A 6 -71.55 -25.70 -46.70
N ASN A 7 -71.99 -26.74 -45.98
CA ASN A 7 -71.59 -26.99 -44.60
C ASN A 7 -70.08 -27.23 -44.54
N ILE A 8 -69.36 -26.41 -43.78
CA ILE A 8 -67.99 -26.72 -43.33
C ILE A 8 -67.99 -26.57 -41.81
N GLY A 9 -68.39 -27.64 -41.13
CA GLY A 9 -68.27 -27.76 -39.69
C GLY A 9 -66.80 -27.98 -39.33
N PHE A 10 -66.11 -26.92 -38.90
CA PHE A 10 -64.83 -27.03 -38.23
C PHE A 10 -65.08 -27.33 -36.75
N THR A 11 -65.07 -28.61 -36.36
CA THR A 11 -65.01 -28.99 -34.93
C THR A 11 -63.59 -28.79 -34.43
N HIS A 12 -63.34 -27.65 -33.78
CA HIS A 12 -62.09 -27.34 -33.10
C HIS A 12 -62.08 -28.03 -31.72
N THR A 13 -61.62 -29.27 -31.64
CA THR A 13 -61.37 -29.94 -30.35
C THR A 13 -60.10 -29.36 -29.73
N SER A 14 -60.24 -28.32 -28.91
CA SER A 14 -59.15 -27.82 -28.08
C SER A 14 -58.83 -28.85 -26.99
N LYS A 15 -57.74 -29.61 -27.17
CA LYS A 15 -57.11 -30.35 -26.06
C LYS A 15 -56.45 -29.33 -25.13
N PHE A 16 -57.18 -28.86 -24.11
CA PHE A 16 -56.62 -28.10 -23.01
C PHE A 16 -55.77 -29.04 -22.15
N GLY A 17 -54.46 -29.04 -22.37
CA GLY A 17 -53.50 -29.71 -21.50
C GLY A 17 -53.34 -28.92 -20.20
N VAL A 18 -53.75 -29.50 -19.07
CA VAL A 18 -53.45 -28.96 -17.74
C VAL A 18 -51.95 -29.10 -17.50
N VAL A 19 -51.22 -27.99 -17.50
CA VAL A 19 -49.83 -27.96 -17.04
C VAL A 19 -49.85 -28.21 -15.53
N PRO A 20 -49.12 -29.21 -15.01
CA PRO A 20 -49.04 -29.44 -13.57
C PRO A 20 -48.49 -28.18 -12.89
N LYS A 21 -49.20 -27.68 -11.87
CA LYS A 21 -48.71 -26.60 -11.00
C LYS A 21 -47.45 -27.10 -10.29
N GLY A 22 -46.28 -26.68 -10.75
CA GLY A 22 -45.05 -26.76 -9.96
C GLY A 22 -45.28 -26.04 -8.63
N GLY A 23 -44.91 -26.68 -7.51
CA GLY A 23 -45.10 -26.14 -6.17
C GLY A 23 -44.46 -24.75 -6.02
N GLY A 24 -45.21 -23.80 -5.46
CA GLY A 24 -44.67 -22.49 -5.09
C GLY A 24 -43.83 -22.59 -3.83
N PHE A 25 -42.77 -21.79 -3.75
CA PHE A 25 -41.94 -21.68 -2.55
C PHE A 25 -42.74 -21.16 -1.36
N THR A 26 -42.50 -21.74 -0.19
CA THR A 26 -43.10 -21.29 1.07
C THR A 26 -42.38 -20.05 1.61
N LEU A 27 -43.09 -19.21 2.38
CA LEU A 27 -42.50 -18.02 3.02
C LEU A 27 -41.33 -18.39 3.94
N ILE A 28 -41.41 -19.55 4.60
CA ILE A 28 -40.34 -20.02 5.50
C ILE A 28 -39.10 -20.46 4.72
N GLU A 29 -39.25 -21.11 3.57
CA GLU A 29 -38.12 -21.46 2.70
C GLU A 29 -37.37 -20.22 2.24
N LEU A 30 -38.09 -19.16 1.83
CA LEU A 30 -37.44 -17.92 1.40
C LEU A 30 -36.76 -17.20 2.58
N LEU A 31 -37.37 -17.22 3.77
CA LEU A 31 -36.81 -16.62 4.98
C LEU A 31 -35.49 -17.28 5.41
N VAL A 32 -35.42 -18.61 5.37
CA VAL A 32 -34.19 -19.35 5.72
C VAL A 32 -33.08 -19.07 4.71
N VAL A 33 -33.41 -18.89 3.43
CA VAL A 33 -32.38 -18.60 2.40
C VAL A 33 -31.75 -17.24 2.61
N ILE A 34 -32.55 -16.19 2.83
CA ILE A 34 -32.01 -14.84 3.05
C ILE A 34 -31.22 -14.75 4.35
N SER A 35 -31.59 -15.52 5.39
CA SER A 35 -30.85 -15.53 6.66
C SER A 35 -29.49 -16.20 6.50
N ILE A 36 -29.40 -17.31 5.76
CA ILE A 36 -28.12 -17.97 5.44
C ILE A 36 -27.24 -17.06 4.55
N ILE A 37 -27.80 -16.44 3.52
CA ILE A 37 -27.06 -15.50 2.65
C ILE A 37 -26.52 -14.33 3.47
N GLY A 38 -27.34 -13.74 4.35
CA GLY A 38 -26.93 -12.65 5.23
C GLY A 38 -25.78 -13.04 6.16
N LEU A 39 -25.87 -14.23 6.77
CA LEU A 39 -24.80 -14.77 7.62
C LEU A 39 -23.50 -14.93 6.82
N LEU A 40 -23.54 -15.62 5.67
CA LEU A 40 -22.35 -15.84 4.85
C LEU A 40 -21.75 -14.52 4.33
N ALA A 41 -22.58 -13.59 3.88
CA ALA A 41 -22.13 -12.28 3.40
C ALA A 41 -21.40 -11.49 4.49
N SER A 42 -21.86 -11.55 5.74
CA SER A 42 -21.22 -10.85 6.86
C SER A 42 -19.78 -11.35 7.12
N VAL A 43 -19.56 -12.66 7.06
CA VAL A 43 -18.23 -13.28 7.26
C VAL A 43 -17.30 -12.98 6.09
N VAL A 44 -17.83 -12.97 4.86
CA VAL A 44 -17.06 -12.64 3.65
C VAL A 44 -16.59 -11.17 3.68
N MET A 45 -17.44 -10.25 4.14
CA MET A 45 -17.12 -8.82 4.17
C MET A 45 -15.92 -8.50 5.10
N THR A 46 -15.88 -9.09 6.29
CA THR A 46 -14.77 -8.87 7.24
C THR A 46 -13.46 -9.43 6.70
N SER A 47 -13.49 -10.61 6.08
CA SER A 47 -12.34 -11.24 5.44
C SER A 47 -11.77 -10.40 4.28
N LEU A 48 -12.64 -9.83 3.44
CA LEU A 48 -12.23 -9.01 2.30
C LEU A 48 -11.48 -7.74 2.71
N ASN A 49 -11.89 -7.08 3.79
CA ASN A 49 -11.23 -5.88 4.28
C ASN A 49 -9.78 -6.16 4.72
N THR A 50 -9.57 -7.26 5.46
CA THR A 50 -8.22 -7.71 5.84
C THR A 50 -7.39 -8.11 4.62
N ALA A 51 -7.99 -8.78 3.62
CA ALA A 51 -7.29 -9.14 2.39
C ALA A 51 -6.81 -7.91 1.59
N ARG A 52 -7.64 -6.87 1.51
CA ARG A 52 -7.29 -5.61 0.84
C ARG A 52 -6.15 -4.87 1.55
N ALA A 53 -6.17 -4.84 2.89
CA ALA A 53 -5.08 -4.27 3.70
C ALA A 53 -3.75 -4.99 3.43
N LYS A 54 -3.76 -6.33 3.52
CA LYS A 54 -2.58 -7.16 3.20
C LYS A 54 -2.07 -6.95 1.77
N ALA A 55 -2.96 -6.80 0.80
CA ALA A 55 -2.58 -6.56 -0.59
C ALA A 55 -1.88 -5.19 -0.77
N ARG A 56 -2.36 -4.14 -0.09
CA ARG A 56 -1.71 -2.82 -0.11
C ARG A 56 -0.34 -2.86 0.55
N ASP A 57 -0.23 -3.51 1.70
CA ASP A 57 1.04 -3.70 2.40
C ASP A 57 2.06 -4.50 1.58
N SER A 58 1.61 -5.57 0.91
CA SER A 58 2.45 -6.35 -0.01
C SER A 58 2.96 -5.49 -1.18
N ARG A 59 2.11 -4.62 -1.73
CA ARG A 59 2.50 -3.66 -2.76
C ARG A 59 3.54 -2.67 -2.23
N ARG A 60 3.34 -2.12 -1.02
CA ARG A 60 4.30 -1.21 -0.37
C ARG A 60 5.68 -1.83 -0.23
N ILE A 61 5.76 -3.05 0.29
CA ILE A 61 7.02 -3.78 0.44
C ILE A 61 7.68 -4.02 -0.93
N SER A 62 6.90 -4.36 -1.96
CA SER A 62 7.43 -4.56 -3.31
C SER A 62 8.01 -3.26 -3.91
N GLU A 63 7.30 -2.14 -3.76
CA GLU A 63 7.74 -0.83 -4.24
C GLU A 63 9.01 -0.37 -3.50
N ILE A 64 9.10 -0.56 -2.18
CA ILE A 64 10.31 -0.27 -1.39
C ILE A 64 11.51 -1.09 -1.87
N LYS A 65 11.33 -2.37 -2.16
CA LYS A 65 12.42 -3.21 -2.71
C LYS A 65 12.85 -2.79 -4.11
N GLN A 66 11.92 -2.28 -4.93
CA GLN A 66 12.26 -1.73 -6.24
C GLN A 66 13.07 -0.44 -6.10
N ILE A 67 12.68 0.44 -5.17
CA ILE A 67 13.45 1.64 -4.84
C ILE A 67 14.85 1.27 -4.34
N GLN A 68 14.97 0.30 -3.43
CA GLN A 68 16.25 -0.14 -2.91
C GLN A 68 17.20 -0.55 -4.05
N LYS A 69 16.71 -1.36 -5.00
CA LYS A 69 17.50 -1.74 -6.18
C LYS A 69 17.89 -0.53 -7.03
N ALA A 70 16.99 0.44 -7.21
CA ALA A 70 17.29 1.66 -7.95
C ALA A 70 18.35 2.51 -7.24
N LEU A 71 18.33 2.58 -5.90
CA LEU A 71 19.37 3.23 -5.11
C LEU A 71 20.71 2.53 -5.26
N GLU A 72 20.74 1.20 -5.17
CA GLU A 72 21.95 0.40 -5.38
C GLU A 72 22.55 0.61 -6.78
N LEU A 73 21.72 0.64 -7.83
CA LEU A 73 22.16 0.94 -9.20
C LEU A 73 22.66 2.38 -9.36
N TYR A 74 22.02 3.34 -8.70
CA TYR A 74 22.48 4.72 -8.69
C TYR A 74 23.85 4.85 -8.00
N ILE A 75 24.04 4.17 -6.87
CA ILE A 75 25.32 4.13 -6.16
C ILE A 75 26.40 3.50 -7.04
N ASP A 76 26.09 2.41 -7.75
CA ASP A 76 27.03 1.77 -8.68
C ASP A 76 27.45 2.72 -9.83
N ALA A 77 26.50 3.52 -10.34
CA ALA A 77 26.77 4.46 -11.43
C ALA A 77 27.48 5.76 -11.00
N HIS A 78 27.14 6.32 -9.83
CA HIS A 78 27.60 7.64 -9.40
C HIS A 78 28.57 7.62 -8.21
N GLY A 79 28.74 6.47 -7.56
CA GLY A 79 29.61 6.27 -6.39
C GLY A 79 29.10 6.88 -5.08
N THR A 80 28.06 7.71 -5.11
CA THR A 80 27.48 8.34 -3.91
C THR A 80 26.03 8.73 -4.16
N LEU A 81 25.24 8.85 -3.10
CA LEU A 81 23.90 9.43 -3.17
C LEU A 81 23.96 10.96 -3.10
N PRO A 82 23.00 11.68 -3.70
CA PRO A 82 22.99 13.12 -3.63
C PRO A 82 22.93 13.64 -2.19
N ALA A 83 23.47 14.84 -1.97
CA ALA A 83 23.48 15.44 -0.65
C ALA A 83 22.05 15.53 -0.08
N PRO A 84 21.86 15.21 1.21
CA PRO A 84 20.55 15.22 1.85
C PRO A 84 19.77 16.53 1.58
N SER A 85 20.46 17.68 1.56
CA SER A 85 19.89 19.00 1.34
C SER A 85 19.23 19.25 -0.02
N ILE A 86 19.47 18.39 -1.01
CA ILE A 86 18.98 18.59 -2.37
C ILE A 86 17.57 18.00 -2.55
N TYR A 87 17.26 16.91 -1.83
CA TYR A 87 16.03 16.13 -2.06
C TYR A 87 15.10 16.05 -0.84
N GLY A 88 15.41 16.73 0.26
CA GLY A 88 14.54 16.74 1.44
C GLY A 88 13.73 18.02 1.63
N ARG A 89 12.60 17.88 2.32
CA ARG A 89 11.74 19.02 2.70
C ARG A 89 12.18 19.56 4.08
N SER A 90 12.76 20.77 4.13
CA SER A 90 13.02 21.48 5.39
C SER A 90 11.87 22.44 5.71
N ASN A 91 10.94 22.01 6.55
CA ASN A 91 9.93 22.89 7.14
C ASN A 91 9.99 22.91 8.68
N VAL A 92 10.99 22.26 9.27
CA VAL A 92 11.27 22.27 10.70
C VAL A 92 12.78 22.46 10.89
N SER A 93 13.17 23.16 11.97
CA SER A 93 14.55 23.35 12.45
C SER A 93 15.42 22.08 12.32
N PRO A 94 16.77 22.22 12.26
CA PRO A 94 17.69 21.19 11.77
C PRO A 94 17.30 19.83 12.33
N GLY A 95 16.85 18.93 11.45
CA GLY A 95 16.51 17.65 12.00
C GLY A 95 15.98 16.48 11.16
N PHE A 96 16.72 15.38 11.25
CA PHE A 96 16.12 14.08 11.61
C PHE A 96 16.32 13.73 13.10
N TRP A 97 17.36 14.17 13.82
CA TRP A 97 17.67 15.56 14.18
C TRP A 97 18.99 16.19 13.61
N ASP A 98 19.48 15.80 12.40
CA ASP A 98 20.26 16.71 11.52
C ASP A 98 20.43 16.27 10.03
N GLY A 99 19.72 15.24 9.56
CA GLY A 99 19.70 14.84 8.15
C GLY A 99 18.41 15.25 7.43
N TRP A 100 18.37 15.04 6.12
CA TRP A 100 17.23 15.42 5.30
C TRP A 100 16.47 14.19 4.83
N TRP A 101 15.15 14.32 4.77
CA TRP A 101 14.26 13.23 4.42
C TRP A 101 13.27 13.71 3.36
N ASP A 102 12.90 12.77 2.52
CA ASP A 102 11.97 12.95 1.42
C ASP A 102 10.75 12.05 1.67
N LEU A 103 9.55 12.48 1.27
CA LEU A 103 8.38 11.60 1.28
C LEU A 103 7.63 11.63 -0.03
N SER A 104 7.07 10.46 -0.34
CA SER A 104 6.01 10.31 -1.32
C SER A 104 4.77 11.09 -0.87
N THR A 105 4.52 12.27 -1.47
CA THR A 105 3.24 13.00 -1.34
C THR A 105 2.67 13.35 -2.72
N ASN A 106 1.35 13.51 -2.81
CA ASN A 106 0.67 14.04 -4.00
C ASN A 106 0.62 15.57 -4.08
N THR A 107 1.04 16.27 -3.02
CA THR A 107 1.05 17.73 -2.96
C THR A 107 2.34 18.30 -3.53
N ALA A 108 2.21 19.20 -4.49
CA ALA A 108 3.25 19.77 -5.33
C ALA A 108 4.56 20.16 -4.59
N GLY A 109 5.67 19.58 -5.06
CA GLY A 109 7.05 19.79 -4.65
C GLY A 109 7.99 19.00 -5.58
N ALA A 110 9.30 18.97 -5.29
CA ALA A 110 10.21 18.03 -5.97
C ALA A 110 9.68 16.60 -5.77
N GLY A 111 9.58 15.83 -6.86
CA GLY A 111 9.05 14.47 -6.80
C GLY A 111 9.87 13.62 -5.83
N PHE A 112 9.19 12.75 -5.07
CA PHE A 112 9.86 11.81 -4.17
C PHE A 112 10.90 11.00 -4.94
N LEU A 113 12.15 11.02 -4.47
CA LEU A 113 13.30 10.40 -5.15
C LEU A 113 13.44 10.83 -6.62
N SER A 114 13.19 12.11 -6.90
CA SER A 114 13.22 12.66 -8.27
C SER A 114 14.55 12.45 -8.99
N PHE A 115 15.68 12.34 -8.29
CA PHE A 115 16.97 12.00 -8.91
C PHE A 115 16.98 10.61 -9.55
N LEU A 116 16.35 9.61 -8.92
CA LEU A 116 16.25 8.26 -9.49
C LEU A 116 15.38 8.26 -10.75
N VAL A 117 14.38 9.14 -10.81
CA VAL A 117 13.54 9.29 -11.99
C VAL A 117 14.26 10.08 -13.09
N ALA A 118 14.98 11.14 -12.73
CA ALA A 118 15.74 11.98 -13.65
C ALA A 118 16.83 11.17 -14.37
N ASP A 119 17.54 10.30 -13.66
CA ASP A 119 18.61 9.47 -14.21
C ASP A 119 18.10 8.14 -14.80
N GLY A 120 16.78 7.91 -14.78
CA GLY A 120 16.14 6.77 -15.44
C GLY A 120 16.21 5.44 -14.69
N PHE A 121 16.64 5.44 -13.42
CA PHE A 121 16.64 4.24 -12.57
C PHE A 121 15.23 3.87 -12.07
N LEU A 122 14.30 4.84 -12.03
CA LEU A 122 12.89 4.61 -11.77
C LEU A 122 12.02 5.19 -12.90
N PRO A 123 11.03 4.45 -13.43
CA PRO A 123 10.15 4.96 -14.47
C PRO A 123 9.20 6.07 -13.96
N LYS A 124 8.86 6.02 -12.66
CA LYS A 124 8.07 7.04 -11.96
C LYS A 124 8.33 6.92 -10.47
N SER A 125 8.13 8.03 -9.76
CA SER A 125 8.13 8.00 -8.30
C SER A 125 6.95 7.16 -7.79
N PRO A 126 7.19 6.18 -6.91
CA PRO A 126 6.12 5.40 -6.30
C PRO A 126 5.30 6.28 -5.35
N VAL A 127 3.99 6.04 -5.35
CA VAL A 127 3.01 6.76 -4.53
C VAL A 127 2.25 5.74 -3.71
N ASP A 128 2.14 5.99 -2.41
CA ASP A 128 1.42 5.10 -1.49
C ASP A 128 -0.03 4.84 -1.98
N PRO A 129 -0.55 3.60 -1.90
CA PRO A 129 -1.90 3.30 -2.36
C PRO A 129 -3.03 4.01 -1.62
N GLN A 130 -2.84 4.36 -0.35
CA GLN A 130 -3.79 5.14 0.45
C GLN A 130 -3.53 6.65 0.30
N ASN A 131 -2.25 7.03 0.20
CA ASN A 131 -1.80 8.41 0.00
C ASN A 131 -2.49 9.40 0.97
N THR A 132 -2.59 9.00 2.24
CA THR A 132 -3.23 9.83 3.25
C THR A 132 -2.27 10.96 3.61
N PRO A 133 -2.67 12.24 3.42
CA PRO A 133 -1.82 13.36 3.79
C PRO A 133 -1.54 13.30 5.27
N ALA A 134 -0.27 13.40 5.64
CA ALA A 134 0.09 13.34 7.04
C ALA A 134 -0.43 14.57 7.78
N GLY A 135 -1.10 14.34 8.91
CA GLY A 135 -1.30 15.40 9.88
C GLY A 135 0.08 15.89 10.35
N HIS A 136 0.35 17.18 10.21
CA HIS A 136 1.52 17.91 10.74
C HIS A 136 2.81 17.92 9.88
N ASN A 137 3.12 19.13 9.41
CA ASN A 137 4.42 19.75 9.11
C ASN A 137 5.42 19.03 8.19
N GLY A 138 5.05 17.88 7.62
CA GLY A 138 6.01 17.04 6.92
C GLY A 138 7.05 16.57 7.92
N VAL A 139 6.75 15.53 8.67
CA VAL A 139 7.73 14.69 9.37
C VAL A 139 7.21 13.26 9.28
N PRO A 140 8.05 12.22 9.17
CA PRO A 140 7.59 10.88 8.81
C PRO A 140 6.89 10.15 9.97
N TYR A 141 7.12 10.56 11.22
CA TYR A 141 6.52 9.96 12.43
C TYR A 141 5.10 10.47 12.76
N SER A 142 4.55 11.38 11.95
CA SER A 142 3.16 11.79 12.11
C SER A 142 2.19 10.83 11.41
N SER A 143 0.93 10.77 11.84
CA SER A 143 -0.06 9.83 11.30
C SER A 143 -0.23 9.99 9.79
N GLY A 144 -0.20 8.88 9.04
CA GLY A 144 -0.36 8.85 7.59
C GLY A 144 0.48 7.77 6.89
N ALA A 145 -0.09 7.15 5.87
CA ALA A 145 0.55 6.09 5.10
C ALA A 145 1.34 6.66 3.92
N ARG A 146 2.67 6.53 3.98
CA ARG A 146 3.59 7.10 2.99
C ARG A 146 4.93 6.36 2.95
N TYR A 147 5.61 6.48 1.82
CA TYR A 147 7.03 6.15 1.73
C TYR A 147 7.88 7.30 2.25
N PHE A 148 8.97 6.97 2.93
CA PHE A 148 9.98 7.93 3.35
C PHE A 148 11.36 7.47 2.90
N TYR A 149 12.20 8.41 2.53
CA TYR A 149 13.61 8.22 2.24
C TYR A 149 14.42 9.14 3.14
N TYR A 150 15.54 8.64 3.65
CA TYR A 150 16.47 9.40 4.46
C TYR A 150 17.88 8.99 4.09
N ASN A 151 18.79 9.94 3.93
CA ASN A 151 20.21 9.64 3.79
C ASN A 151 21.06 10.48 4.74
N VAL A 152 22.17 9.87 5.16
CA VAL A 152 23.15 10.46 6.06
C VAL A 152 24.54 10.13 5.54
N SER A 153 25.43 11.11 5.56
CA SER A 153 26.82 10.93 5.14
C SER A 153 27.66 10.31 6.26
N ALA A 154 28.78 9.68 5.90
CA ALA A 154 29.73 9.12 6.86
C ALA A 154 30.21 10.18 7.87
N GLY A 155 30.41 9.79 9.12
CA GLY A 155 30.90 10.66 10.19
C GLY A 155 29.85 11.60 10.81
N TYR A 156 28.63 11.65 10.27
CA TYR A 156 27.52 12.33 10.92
C TYR A 156 26.88 11.40 11.96
N GLY A 157 26.78 11.88 13.20
CA GLY A 157 26.01 11.24 14.27
C GLY A 157 24.56 11.71 14.26
N TYR A 158 23.68 10.95 14.92
CA TYR A 158 22.31 11.39 15.21
C TYR A 158 22.27 12.12 16.55
N GLN A 159 21.58 13.26 16.63
CA GLN A 159 21.45 14.00 17.90
C GLN A 159 20.77 13.13 18.97
N GLY A 160 21.45 12.89 20.08
CA GLY A 160 20.92 12.08 21.19
C GLY A 160 21.21 10.57 21.13
N GLY A 161 22.01 10.09 20.17
CA GLY A 161 22.43 8.68 20.09
C GLY A 161 23.94 8.50 19.88
N SER A 162 24.49 7.38 20.37
CA SER A 162 25.93 7.01 20.22
C SER A 162 26.27 6.29 18.90
N CYS A 163 25.39 6.32 17.90
CA CYS A 163 25.60 5.64 16.62
C CYS A 163 26.34 6.57 15.66
N ILE A 164 27.64 6.33 15.49
CA ILE A 164 28.48 6.96 14.47
C ILE A 164 28.54 6.00 13.29
N LEU A 165 28.12 6.47 12.11
CA LEU A 165 28.16 5.68 10.89
C LEU A 165 29.50 5.91 10.18
N ASN A 166 30.20 4.81 9.87
CA ASN A 166 31.52 4.85 9.20
C ASN A 166 31.41 5.04 7.67
N SER A 167 30.23 4.84 7.11
CA SER A 167 29.92 4.95 5.68
C SER A 167 28.66 5.77 5.47
N GLY A 168 28.45 6.27 4.24
CA GLY A 168 27.18 6.85 3.86
C GLY A 168 26.09 5.81 4.05
N THR A 169 24.98 6.20 4.65
CA THR A 169 23.87 5.30 4.95
C THR A 169 22.58 5.89 4.42
N TYR A 170 21.73 5.06 3.82
CA TYR A 170 20.38 5.44 3.45
C TYR A 170 19.36 4.51 4.12
N LEU A 171 18.19 5.08 4.40
CA LEU A 171 17.02 4.38 4.89
C LEU A 171 15.85 4.65 3.96
N ILE A 172 15.09 3.60 3.68
CA ILE A 172 13.86 3.66 2.89
C ILE A 172 12.81 2.79 3.57
N GLY A 173 11.58 3.29 3.65
CA GLY A 173 10.53 2.55 4.33
C GLY A 173 9.13 3.11 4.12
N ALA A 174 8.19 2.53 4.86
CA ALA A 174 6.81 2.99 4.93
C ALA A 174 6.33 3.10 6.38
N THR A 175 5.36 3.99 6.59
CA THR A 175 4.63 4.17 7.83
C THR A 175 3.15 3.82 7.66
N ASP A 176 2.47 3.54 8.77
CA ASP A 176 1.04 3.28 8.85
C ASP A 176 0.60 2.09 7.98
N MET A 177 1.33 0.98 8.13
CA MET A 177 0.97 -0.30 7.50
C MET A 177 -0.24 -0.93 8.19
N GLU A 178 -1.20 -1.42 7.41
CA GLU A 178 -2.55 -1.72 7.92
C GLU A 178 -2.68 -3.13 8.51
N ALA A 179 -1.88 -4.07 8.01
CA ALA A 179 -1.89 -5.47 8.41
C ALA A 179 -0.53 -5.94 8.98
N PHE A 180 0.44 -5.04 9.09
CA PHE A 180 1.78 -5.32 9.60
C PHE A 180 1.92 -4.81 11.03
N SER A 181 2.25 -5.69 11.99
CA SER A 181 2.31 -5.34 13.42
C SER A 181 3.64 -5.68 14.09
N SER A 182 4.61 -6.20 13.36
CA SER A 182 5.85 -6.74 13.94
C SER A 182 6.98 -5.72 14.08
N GLY A 183 6.74 -4.45 13.76
CA GLY A 183 7.80 -3.45 13.64
C GLY A 183 8.80 -3.79 12.52
N PRO A 184 9.74 -2.88 12.23
CA PRO A 184 10.62 -3.04 11.09
C PRO A 184 11.61 -4.17 11.34
N PRO A 185 11.95 -4.96 10.31
CA PRO A 185 12.92 -6.05 10.47
C PRO A 185 14.27 -5.50 10.94
N TYR A 186 14.89 -6.18 11.91
CA TYR A 186 16.20 -5.78 12.41
C TYR A 186 17.28 -6.05 11.33
N PRO A 187 18.01 -5.03 10.84
CA PRO A 187 18.87 -5.19 9.69
C PRO A 187 20.28 -5.64 10.10
N ASN A 188 20.38 -6.90 10.54
CA ASN A 188 21.64 -7.48 11.04
C ASN A 188 22.73 -7.52 9.96
N GLY A 189 23.89 -6.93 10.25
CA GLY A 189 25.03 -6.93 9.33
C GLY A 189 24.89 -5.97 8.14
N SER A 190 23.87 -5.10 8.15
CA SER A 190 23.68 -4.06 7.13
C SER A 190 24.59 -2.84 7.33
N GLY A 191 25.35 -2.80 8.43
CA GLY A 191 26.11 -1.63 8.87
C GLY A 191 25.26 -0.49 9.46
N CYS A 192 23.94 -0.64 9.44
CA CYS A 192 22.99 0.26 10.08
C CYS A 192 22.53 -0.23 11.47
N ASP A 193 23.11 -1.32 11.96
CA ASP A 193 22.75 -2.00 13.21
C ASP A 193 22.65 -1.06 14.43
N CYS A 194 23.53 -0.07 14.51
CA CYS A 194 23.56 0.85 15.64
C CYS A 194 22.34 1.78 15.70
N LEU A 195 21.59 1.94 14.60
CA LEU A 195 20.33 2.69 14.57
C LEU A 195 19.20 1.96 15.31
N TRP A 196 19.29 0.63 15.40
CA TRP A 196 18.31 -0.19 16.12
C TRP A 196 18.77 -0.60 17.53
N LYS A 197 20.07 -0.67 17.78
CA LYS A 197 20.64 -1.12 19.07
C LYS A 197 20.71 -0.04 20.14
N ASN A 198 20.88 1.23 19.77
CA ASN A 198 21.06 2.32 20.74
C ASN A 198 19.74 3.00 21.07
N SER A 199 19.46 3.18 22.36
CA SER A 199 18.27 3.89 22.84
C SER A 199 18.35 5.39 22.54
N PRO A 200 17.27 6.03 22.05
CA PRO A 200 15.94 5.45 21.81
C PRO A 200 15.85 4.66 20.49
N ASN A 201 15.18 3.51 20.53
CA ASN A 201 14.83 2.65 19.38
C ASN A 201 13.71 3.25 18.51
N MET A 202 13.83 4.53 18.15
CA MET A 202 12.81 5.31 17.43
C MET A 202 12.34 4.65 16.14
N PHE A 203 13.21 3.93 15.43
CA PHE A 203 12.82 3.19 14.23
C PHE A 203 11.77 2.12 14.52
N GLN A 204 11.87 1.43 15.66
CA GLN A 204 10.88 0.44 16.08
C GLN A 204 9.57 1.07 16.56
N ASN A 205 9.62 2.30 17.06
CA ASN A 205 8.47 2.96 17.67
C ASN A 205 7.60 3.73 16.66
N TYR A 206 8.18 4.20 15.55
CA TYR A 206 7.49 5.09 14.60
C TYR A 206 7.34 4.53 13.20
N PHE A 207 8.03 3.45 12.85
CA PHE A 207 8.02 2.92 11.49
C PHE A 207 7.64 1.46 11.49
N ASP A 208 6.76 1.07 10.57
CA ASP A 208 6.31 -0.32 10.46
C ASP A 208 7.28 -1.14 9.63
N TYR A 209 7.86 -0.55 8.57
CA TYR A 209 8.79 -1.26 7.70
C TYR A 209 9.90 -0.34 7.19
N VAL A 210 11.15 -0.76 7.39
CA VAL A 210 12.34 -0.01 7.01
C VAL A 210 13.39 -0.97 6.48
N ILE A 211 14.06 -0.57 5.40
CA ILE A 211 15.27 -1.19 4.89
C ILE A 211 16.39 -0.15 4.96
N CYS A 212 17.60 -0.63 5.23
CA CYS A 212 18.80 0.20 5.28
C CYS A 212 19.88 -0.34 4.34
N GLY A 213 20.67 0.56 3.77
CA GLY A 213 21.85 0.22 2.97
C GLY A 213 22.96 1.25 3.14
N GLN A 214 24.18 0.88 2.78
CA GLN A 214 25.38 1.72 2.87
C GLN A 214 25.99 2.00 1.50
N TYR A 215 26.71 3.10 1.38
CA TYR A 215 27.48 3.54 0.22
C TYR A 215 28.74 4.30 0.63
#